data_AF-A0A2E8FHY1-F1
#
_entry.id   AF-A0A2E8FHY1-F1
#
_cell.length_a   1.000
_cell.length_b   1.000
_cell.length_c   1.000
_cell.angle_alpha   90.00
_cell.angle_beta   90.00
_cell.angle_gamma   90.00
#
_symmetry.space_group_name_H-M   'P 1'
#
loop_
_entity.id
_entity.type
_entity.pdbx_description
1 polymer ?
#
loop_
_entity_poly.entity_id
_entity_poly.type
_entity_poly.pdbx_seq_one_letter_code
_entity_poly.pdbx_strand_id
1 'polypeptide(L)'
;MALDVYKDWLGISEEIPRPPDLYSLLRLSRFEDEADKIRAHYKKLNAHVRKYATGTYQLESQELLNELAKGMLCLTDPERKREYDEGLGRTFEDEDDVRPTISQTLVRRGIATREQMTEAKDFAEKRGLSIRDAVVQMKLTDAETATEALAGELGLPYVDLEQLIPDDSILAKVPRNVARRNSVLPLFVDDDMLLVACVDEPTHEIEDELRLRVGVSMRRVIASPLAINQAIAKYYAGLEAGASDKAEPEAKKTKEPRKKTPRAGEAGEDFAETHQRKQLGIILMCWSIALPVVLDIWVVPGTVTRIMPAWFPYVVSPLVSPVALFLVWSRFFRKR
;
A
#
# COMPACT_ATOMS: atom_id res chain seq x y z
N MET A 1 29.76 -8.01 27.21
CA MET A 1 30.27 -8.30 25.85
C MET A 1 29.18 -7.82 24.91
N ALA A 2 29.50 -7.03 23.89
CA ALA A 2 28.48 -6.64 22.90
C ALA A 2 27.97 -7.92 22.22
N LEU A 3 26.66 -8.07 22.08
CA LEU A 3 26.04 -9.20 21.39
C LEU A 3 26.44 -9.12 19.90
N ASP A 4 27.00 -10.19 19.34
CA ASP A 4 27.18 -10.29 17.89
C ASP A 4 26.03 -11.15 17.35
N VAL A 5 24.98 -10.49 16.85
CA VAL A 5 23.78 -11.18 16.34
C VAL A 5 24.08 -12.18 15.22
N TYR A 6 25.12 -11.94 14.40
CA TYR A 6 25.48 -12.84 13.31
C TYR A 6 26.15 -14.11 13.84
N LYS A 7 27.05 -13.98 14.81
CA LYS A 7 27.70 -15.13 15.44
C LYS A 7 26.75 -15.86 16.38
N ASP A 8 26.12 -15.14 17.30
CA ASP A 8 25.39 -15.68 18.43
C ASP A 8 24.02 -16.27 18.03
N TRP A 9 23.36 -15.71 17.00
CA TRP A 9 22.05 -16.20 16.55
C TRP A 9 22.11 -16.92 15.21
N LEU A 10 22.87 -16.41 14.23
CA LEU A 10 22.94 -17.05 12.91
C LEU A 10 24.05 -18.11 12.79
N GLY A 11 25.01 -18.13 13.73
CA GLY A 11 26.15 -19.04 13.71
C GLY A 11 27.17 -18.72 12.62
N ILE A 12 27.23 -17.46 12.17
CA ILE A 12 28.15 -17.00 11.14
C ILE A 12 29.52 -16.75 11.78
N SER A 13 30.55 -17.41 11.25
CA SER A 13 31.94 -17.28 11.72
C SER A 13 32.42 -15.82 11.74
N GLU A 14 33.27 -15.48 12.71
CA GLU A 14 33.92 -14.17 12.81
C GLU A 14 34.94 -13.93 11.68
N GLU A 15 35.35 -15.00 10.98
CA GLU A 15 36.23 -14.92 9.81
C GLU A 15 35.55 -14.24 8.60
N ILE A 16 34.22 -14.20 8.58
CA ILE A 16 33.46 -13.55 7.51
C ILE A 16 33.40 -12.04 7.77
N PRO A 17 33.81 -11.20 6.80
CA PRO A 17 33.73 -9.74 6.93
C PRO A 17 32.33 -9.27 7.34
N ARG A 18 32.27 -8.23 8.18
CA ARG A 18 31.02 -7.59 8.59
C ARG A 18 30.80 -6.28 7.79
N PRO A 19 29.59 -6.04 7.25
CA PRO A 19 28.42 -6.95 7.24
C PRO A 19 28.64 -8.14 6.29
N PRO A 20 28.04 -9.31 6.58
CA PRO A 20 28.13 -10.47 5.69
C PRO A 20 27.44 -10.20 4.35
N ASP A 21 27.90 -10.87 3.29
CA ASP A 21 27.18 -10.88 2.01
C ASP A 21 25.82 -11.58 2.14
N LEU A 22 24.90 -11.35 1.19
CA LEU A 22 23.52 -11.83 1.28
C LEU A 22 23.41 -13.37 1.26
N TYR A 23 24.33 -14.05 0.56
CA TYR A 23 24.36 -15.51 0.54
C TYR A 23 24.82 -16.04 1.89
N SER A 24 25.88 -15.47 2.47
CA SER A 24 26.35 -15.82 3.81
C SER A 24 25.30 -15.52 4.89
N LEU A 25 24.64 -14.36 4.80
CA LEU A 25 23.57 -13.94 5.71
C LEU A 25 22.41 -14.95 5.74
N LEU A 26 21.98 -15.42 4.57
CA LEU A 26 20.91 -16.42 4.44
C LEU A 26 21.41 -17.88 4.52
N ARG A 27 22.70 -18.09 4.75
CA ARG A 27 23.35 -19.41 4.82
C ARG A 27 23.11 -20.24 3.55
N LEU A 28 23.27 -19.60 2.39
CA LEU A 28 23.11 -20.19 1.06
C LEU A 28 24.48 -20.43 0.42
N SER A 29 24.53 -21.31 -0.58
CA SER A 29 25.66 -21.34 -1.51
C SER A 29 25.68 -20.06 -2.34
N ARG A 30 26.90 -19.57 -2.61
CA ARG A 30 27.11 -18.42 -3.49
C ARG A 30 26.47 -18.68 -4.86
N PHE A 31 25.75 -17.68 -5.39
CA PHE A 31 25.02 -17.76 -6.66
C PHE A 31 23.90 -18.82 -6.70
N GLU A 32 23.25 -19.08 -5.56
CA GLU A 32 22.04 -19.93 -5.54
C GLU A 32 20.94 -19.36 -6.44
N ASP A 33 20.42 -20.19 -7.36
CA ASP A 33 19.41 -19.81 -8.37
C ASP A 33 17.99 -20.26 -8.04
N GLU A 34 17.83 -21.24 -7.15
CA GLU A 34 16.50 -21.69 -6.77
C GLU A 34 15.87 -20.76 -5.72
N ALA A 35 14.92 -19.93 -6.14
CA ALA A 35 14.14 -19.05 -5.28
C ALA A 35 13.46 -19.80 -4.10
N ASP A 36 13.05 -21.05 -4.32
CA ASP A 36 12.46 -21.90 -3.27
C ASP A 36 13.44 -22.22 -2.15
N LYS A 37 14.71 -22.48 -2.48
CA LYS A 37 15.77 -22.70 -1.49
C LYS A 37 16.05 -21.42 -0.71
N ILE A 38 16.14 -20.27 -1.40
CA ILE A 38 16.34 -18.96 -0.78
C ILE A 38 15.24 -18.68 0.26
N ARG A 39 13.97 -18.84 -0.13
CA ARG A 39 12.82 -18.65 0.77
C ARG A 39 12.80 -19.65 1.92
N ALA A 40 13.14 -20.91 1.68
CA ALA A 40 13.19 -21.93 2.73
C ALA A 40 14.25 -21.62 3.80
N HIS A 41 15.42 -21.12 3.39
CA HIS A 41 16.47 -20.67 4.31
C HIS A 41 16.04 -19.43 5.10
N TYR A 42 15.52 -18.42 4.41
CA TYR A 42 14.95 -17.23 5.04
C TYR A 42 13.90 -17.59 6.09
N LYS A 43 12.92 -18.45 5.77
CA LYS A 43 11.86 -18.86 6.70
C LYS A 43 12.42 -19.48 7.98
N LYS A 44 13.44 -20.33 7.87
CA LYS A 44 14.09 -20.97 9.03
C LYS A 44 14.80 -19.94 9.90
N LEU A 45 15.56 -19.03 9.29
CA LEU A 45 16.31 -17.99 10.00
C LEU A 45 15.38 -16.97 10.64
N ASN A 46 14.40 -16.47 9.89
CA ASN A 46 13.39 -15.53 10.38
C ASN A 46 12.64 -16.10 11.59
N ALA A 47 12.18 -17.36 11.53
CA ALA A 47 11.52 -18.02 12.65
C ALA A 47 12.44 -18.19 13.88
N HIS A 48 13.76 -18.35 13.67
CA HIS A 48 14.73 -18.38 14.76
C HIS A 48 14.88 -17.01 15.40
N VAL A 49 15.14 -15.96 14.61
CA VAL A 49 15.37 -14.59 15.11
C VAL A 49 14.13 -14.03 15.80
N ARG A 50 12.93 -14.38 15.34
CA ARG A 50 11.66 -14.01 15.99
C ARG A 50 11.52 -14.45 17.44
N LYS A 51 12.26 -15.47 17.88
CA LYS A 51 12.28 -15.88 19.30
C LYS A 51 12.85 -14.79 20.21
N TYR A 52 13.62 -13.86 19.65
CA TYR A 52 14.24 -12.74 20.35
C TYR A 52 13.50 -11.41 20.14
N ALA A 53 12.35 -11.43 19.43
CA ALA A 53 11.60 -10.21 19.08
C ALA A 53 10.94 -9.52 20.30
N THR A 54 10.97 -10.14 21.47
CA THR A 54 10.46 -9.58 22.73
C THR A 54 11.54 -9.60 23.80
N GLY A 55 11.55 -8.58 24.66
CA GLY A 55 12.46 -8.49 25.80
C GLY A 55 13.68 -7.63 25.48
N THR A 56 14.82 -7.98 26.10
CA THR A 56 16.03 -7.12 26.12
C THR A 56 16.63 -6.87 24.73
N TYR A 57 16.50 -7.83 23.80
CA TYR A 57 17.12 -7.78 22.46
C TYR A 57 16.12 -7.47 21.34
N GLN A 58 15.01 -6.80 21.68
CA GLN A 58 13.94 -6.51 20.74
C GLN A 58 14.44 -5.68 19.54
N LEU A 59 15.30 -4.69 19.79
CA LEU A 59 15.81 -3.80 18.74
C LEU A 59 16.74 -4.57 17.79
N GLU A 60 17.70 -5.31 18.32
CA GLU A 60 18.65 -6.11 17.56
C GLU A 60 17.95 -7.22 16.75
N SER A 61 16.92 -7.84 17.34
CA SER A 61 16.06 -8.80 16.63
C SER A 61 15.33 -8.17 15.46
N GLN A 62 14.77 -6.96 15.65
CA GLN A 62 14.07 -6.24 14.60
C GLN A 62 15.02 -5.85 13.45
N GLU A 63 16.20 -5.33 13.77
CA GLU A 63 17.22 -4.97 12.79
C GLU A 63 17.64 -6.19 11.96
N LEU A 64 17.93 -7.32 12.62
CA LEU A 64 18.32 -8.53 11.91
C LEU A 64 17.18 -9.11 11.06
N LEU A 65 15.93 -9.07 11.53
CA LEU A 65 14.77 -9.49 10.73
C LEU A 65 14.61 -8.66 9.46
N ASN A 66 14.88 -7.36 9.56
CA ASN A 66 14.86 -6.46 8.41
C ASN A 66 15.99 -6.81 7.43
N GLU A 67 17.22 -7.05 7.90
CA GLU A 67 18.33 -7.47 7.05
C GLU A 67 18.05 -8.79 6.32
N LEU A 68 17.53 -9.79 7.04
CA LEU A 68 17.13 -11.08 6.45
C LEU A 68 16.05 -10.90 5.37
N ALA A 69 15.07 -10.02 5.61
CA ALA A 69 14.02 -9.72 4.66
C ALA A 69 14.59 -9.05 3.39
N LYS A 70 15.46 -8.05 3.55
CA LYS A 70 16.13 -7.36 2.44
C LYS A 70 16.95 -8.32 1.59
N GLY A 71 17.73 -9.20 2.23
CA GLY A 71 18.51 -10.21 1.54
C GLY A 71 17.65 -11.17 0.73
N MET A 72 16.55 -11.66 1.32
CA MET A 72 15.62 -12.57 0.62
C MET A 72 14.96 -11.86 -0.58
N LEU A 73 14.51 -10.62 -0.40
CA LEU A 73 13.89 -9.83 -1.47
C LEU A 73 14.85 -9.52 -2.61
N CYS A 74 16.11 -9.19 -2.30
CA CYS A 74 17.12 -8.94 -3.31
C CYS A 74 17.44 -10.21 -4.11
N LEU A 75 17.64 -11.35 -3.45
CA LEU A 75 18.00 -12.59 -4.13
C LEU A 75 16.83 -13.28 -4.85
N THR A 76 15.59 -12.87 -4.60
CA THR A 76 14.38 -13.41 -5.28
C THR A 76 13.83 -12.49 -6.36
N ASP A 77 14.35 -11.28 -6.48
CA ASP A 77 14.06 -10.34 -7.55
C ASP A 77 15.08 -10.55 -8.69
N PRO A 78 14.64 -10.91 -9.91
CA PRO A 78 15.54 -11.24 -11.01
C PRO A 78 16.53 -10.12 -11.36
N GLU A 79 16.05 -8.87 -11.38
CA GLU A 79 16.85 -7.71 -11.80
C GLU A 79 17.86 -7.37 -10.70
N ARG A 80 17.41 -7.26 -9.45
CA ARG A 80 18.30 -6.93 -8.33
C ARG A 80 19.32 -8.02 -8.06
N LYS A 81 18.93 -9.28 -8.20
CA LYS A 81 19.84 -10.40 -8.04
C LYS A 81 20.93 -10.37 -9.11
N ARG A 82 20.57 -10.07 -10.37
CA ARG A 82 21.55 -9.94 -11.45
C ARG A 82 22.59 -8.86 -11.11
N GLU A 83 22.13 -7.66 -10.74
CA GLU A 83 23.01 -6.55 -10.33
C GLU A 83 23.91 -6.93 -9.14
N TYR A 84 23.34 -7.60 -8.14
CA TYR A 84 24.07 -8.06 -6.96
C TYR A 84 25.13 -9.10 -7.31
N ASP A 85 24.77 -10.09 -8.12
CA ASP A 85 25.64 -11.18 -8.55
C ASP A 85 26.77 -10.67 -9.44
N GLU A 86 26.48 -9.71 -10.35
CA GLU A 86 27.49 -9.01 -11.15
C GLU A 86 28.48 -8.27 -10.25
N GLY A 87 28.00 -7.59 -9.20
CA GLY A 87 28.85 -6.97 -8.18
C GLY A 87 29.75 -7.96 -7.43
N LEU A 88 29.32 -9.22 -7.32
CA LEU A 88 30.11 -10.33 -6.79
C LEU A 88 30.94 -11.06 -7.86
N GLY A 89 30.96 -10.58 -9.11
CA GLY A 89 31.78 -11.11 -10.19
C GLY A 89 31.15 -12.26 -11.00
N ARG A 90 29.83 -12.47 -10.93
CA ARG A 90 29.11 -13.34 -11.86
C ARG A 90 28.96 -12.63 -13.20
N THR A 91 29.16 -13.37 -14.29
CA THR A 91 28.90 -12.88 -15.65
C THR A 91 27.64 -13.53 -16.19
N PHE A 92 26.75 -12.73 -16.78
CA PHE A 92 25.56 -13.21 -17.45
C PHE A 92 25.74 -13.09 -18.97
N GLU A 93 25.34 -14.12 -19.70
CA GLU A 93 25.14 -14.01 -21.14
C GLU A 93 23.77 -13.36 -21.38
N ASP A 94 23.65 -12.51 -22.38
CA ASP A 94 22.38 -11.89 -22.76
C ASP A 94 21.48 -12.94 -23.42
N GLU A 95 20.86 -13.81 -22.62
CA GLU A 95 19.75 -14.64 -23.06
C GLU A 95 18.45 -13.84 -23.00
N ASP A 96 17.61 -13.99 -24.03
CA ASP A 96 16.22 -13.52 -24.01
C ASP A 96 15.46 -14.29 -22.93
N ASP A 97 15.37 -13.72 -21.73
CA ASP A 97 14.68 -14.32 -20.59
C ASP A 97 13.16 -14.26 -20.81
N VAL A 98 12.64 -15.25 -21.55
CA VAL A 98 11.20 -15.44 -21.71
C VAL A 98 10.65 -15.92 -20.38
N ARG A 99 10.12 -14.96 -19.60
CA ARG A 99 9.46 -15.24 -18.31
C ARG A 99 8.35 -16.27 -18.53
N PRO A 100 8.42 -17.44 -17.86
CA PRO A 100 7.43 -18.49 -18.04
C PRO A 100 6.09 -18.04 -17.46
N THR A 101 5.03 -18.22 -18.25
CA THR A 101 3.66 -17.95 -17.77
C THR A 101 3.30 -18.83 -16.58
N ILE A 102 2.31 -18.44 -15.78
CA ILE A 102 1.75 -19.23 -14.68
C ILE A 102 1.44 -20.65 -15.13
N SER A 103 0.85 -20.80 -16.32
CA SER A 103 0.47 -22.10 -16.88
C SER A 103 1.69 -22.98 -17.16
N GLN A 104 2.73 -22.41 -17.76
CA GLN A 104 3.97 -23.13 -18.03
C GLN A 104 4.69 -23.49 -16.73
N THR A 105 4.70 -22.59 -15.75
CA THR A 105 5.32 -22.81 -14.44
C THR A 105 4.65 -23.95 -13.69
N LEU A 106 3.31 -23.97 -13.61
CA LEU A 106 2.57 -25.05 -12.93
C LEU A 106 2.76 -26.41 -13.63
N VAL A 107 2.77 -26.44 -14.96
CA VAL A 107 3.01 -27.66 -15.74
C VAL A 107 4.45 -28.16 -15.56
N ARG A 108 5.44 -27.26 -15.62
CA ARG A 108 6.86 -27.59 -15.42
C ARG A 108 7.12 -28.15 -14.03
N ARG A 109 6.43 -27.64 -13.01
CA ARG A 109 6.48 -28.15 -11.63
C ARG A 109 5.70 -29.45 -11.42
N GLY A 110 4.98 -29.96 -12.43
CA GLY A 110 4.17 -31.18 -12.35
C GLY A 110 2.91 -31.03 -11.48
N ILE A 111 2.49 -29.80 -11.19
CA ILE A 111 1.31 -29.51 -10.35
C ILE A 111 0.02 -29.71 -11.13
N ALA A 112 0.03 -29.35 -12.41
CA ALA A 112 -1.10 -29.51 -13.32
C ALA A 112 -0.64 -30.04 -14.68
N THR A 113 -1.50 -30.74 -15.41
CA THR A 113 -1.24 -31.16 -16.79
C THR A 113 -1.60 -30.05 -17.78
N ARG A 114 -1.13 -30.18 -19.03
CA ARG A 114 -1.47 -29.21 -20.10
C ARG A 114 -2.97 -29.18 -20.36
N GLU A 115 -3.63 -30.33 -20.28
CA GLU A 115 -5.08 -30.46 -20.44
C GLU A 115 -5.83 -29.74 -19.31
N GLN A 116 -5.40 -29.94 -18.06
CA GLN A 116 -5.98 -29.25 -16.90
C GLN A 116 -5.79 -27.72 -17.00
N MET A 117 -4.65 -27.25 -17.51
CA MET A 117 -4.43 -25.82 -17.72
C MET A 117 -5.30 -25.25 -18.84
N THR A 118 -5.59 -26.04 -19.87
CA THR A 118 -6.53 -25.63 -20.93
C THR A 118 -7.95 -25.52 -20.37
N GLU A 119 -8.39 -26.49 -19.58
CA GLU A 119 -9.68 -26.45 -18.88
C GLU A 119 -9.77 -25.27 -17.90
N ALA A 120 -8.69 -24.99 -17.15
CA ALA A 120 -8.62 -23.85 -16.25
C ALA A 120 -8.73 -22.52 -16.97
N LYS A 121 -8.14 -22.39 -18.16
CA LYS A 121 -8.28 -21.21 -19.01
C LYS A 121 -9.72 -21.03 -19.48
N ASP A 122 -10.35 -22.08 -19.99
CA ASP A 122 -11.76 -22.04 -20.42
C ASP A 122 -12.70 -21.68 -19.25
N PHE A 123 -12.42 -22.21 -18.05
CA PHE A 123 -13.16 -21.89 -16.84
C PHE A 123 -12.99 -20.43 -16.43
N ALA A 124 -11.77 -19.91 -16.51
CA ALA A 124 -11.44 -18.51 -16.22
C ALA A 124 -12.20 -17.56 -17.15
N GLU A 125 -12.15 -17.80 -18.46
CA GLU A 125 -12.81 -16.98 -19.48
C GLU A 125 -14.34 -16.97 -19.29
N LYS A 126 -14.95 -18.12 -19.05
CA LYS A 126 -16.41 -18.24 -18.84
C LYS A 126 -16.91 -17.51 -17.59
N ARG A 127 -16.05 -17.33 -16.58
CA ARG A 127 -16.41 -16.72 -15.29
C ARG A 127 -15.82 -15.33 -15.08
N GLY A 128 -15.01 -14.82 -16.01
CA GLY A 128 -14.30 -13.55 -15.85
C GLY A 128 -13.29 -13.57 -14.70
N LEU A 129 -12.63 -14.71 -14.47
CA LEU A 129 -11.62 -14.88 -13.42
C LEU A 129 -10.21 -14.79 -14.00
N SER A 130 -9.23 -14.50 -13.14
CA SER A 130 -7.82 -14.68 -13.50
C SER A 130 -7.47 -16.17 -13.58
N ILE A 131 -6.42 -16.52 -14.33
CA ILE A 131 -5.92 -17.91 -14.39
C ILE A 131 -5.49 -18.38 -13.00
N ARG A 132 -4.84 -17.52 -12.21
CA ARG A 132 -4.49 -17.79 -10.80
C ARG A 132 -5.72 -18.22 -10.00
N ASP A 133 -6.80 -17.44 -10.05
CA ASP A 133 -7.98 -17.72 -9.24
C ASP A 133 -8.74 -18.95 -9.76
N ALA A 134 -8.74 -19.19 -11.07
CA ALA A 134 -9.33 -20.37 -11.69
C ALA A 134 -8.65 -21.67 -11.25
N VAL A 135 -7.31 -21.74 -11.26
CA VAL A 135 -6.58 -22.96 -10.83
C VAL A 135 -6.81 -23.27 -9.35
N VAL A 136 -6.95 -22.24 -8.51
CA VAL A 136 -7.27 -22.40 -7.09
C VAL A 136 -8.71 -22.88 -6.91
N GLN A 137 -9.67 -22.27 -7.63
CA GLN A 137 -11.09 -22.63 -7.53
C GLN A 137 -11.37 -24.05 -8.03
N MET A 138 -10.64 -24.49 -9.06
CA MET A 138 -10.68 -25.87 -9.57
C MET A 138 -9.91 -26.87 -8.70
N LYS A 139 -9.28 -26.41 -7.60
CA LYS A 139 -8.48 -27.21 -6.68
C LYS A 139 -7.30 -27.94 -7.37
N LEU A 140 -6.76 -27.34 -8.43
CA LEU A 140 -5.54 -27.84 -9.08
C LEU A 140 -4.31 -27.53 -8.24
N THR A 141 -4.33 -26.40 -7.53
CA THR A 141 -3.26 -25.95 -6.65
C THR A 141 -3.82 -25.08 -5.52
N ASP A 142 -3.00 -24.78 -4.53
CA ASP A 142 -3.32 -23.86 -3.43
C ASP A 142 -3.05 -22.40 -3.82
N ALA A 143 -3.60 -21.48 -3.03
CA ALA A 143 -3.50 -20.04 -3.31
C ALA A 143 -2.05 -19.52 -3.29
N GLU A 144 -1.20 -20.06 -2.42
CA GLU A 144 0.18 -19.59 -2.29
C GLU A 144 1.00 -20.02 -3.51
N THR A 145 0.91 -21.29 -3.91
CA THR A 145 1.62 -21.78 -5.10
C THR A 145 1.14 -21.11 -6.39
N ALA A 146 -0.16 -20.86 -6.54
CA ALA A 146 -0.69 -20.11 -7.69
C ALA A 146 -0.18 -18.67 -7.73
N THR A 147 -0.14 -18.01 -6.57
CA THR A 147 0.34 -16.62 -6.43
C THR A 147 1.84 -16.53 -6.72
N GLU A 148 2.61 -17.50 -6.25
CA GLU A 148 4.05 -17.58 -6.51
C GLU A 148 4.36 -17.78 -8.00
N ALA A 149 3.56 -18.62 -8.68
CA ALA A 149 3.69 -18.81 -10.12
C ALA A 149 3.29 -17.55 -10.92
N LEU A 150 2.29 -16.79 -10.46
CA LEU A 150 1.95 -15.47 -11.01
C LEU A 150 3.09 -14.46 -10.82
N ALA A 151 3.72 -14.45 -9.65
CA ALA A 151 4.84 -13.55 -9.35
C ALA A 151 6.01 -13.79 -10.33
N GLY A 152 6.30 -15.06 -10.64
CA GLY A 152 7.29 -15.44 -11.65
C GLY A 152 6.96 -14.96 -13.06
N GLU A 153 5.68 -15.02 -13.47
CA GLU A 153 5.23 -14.46 -14.76
C GLU A 153 5.42 -12.94 -14.83
N LEU A 154 5.11 -12.24 -13.74
CA LEU A 154 5.31 -10.79 -13.63
C LEU A 154 6.78 -10.39 -13.47
N GLY A 155 7.68 -11.35 -13.17
CA GLY A 155 9.06 -11.08 -12.79
C GLY A 155 9.18 -10.30 -11.49
N LEU A 156 8.23 -10.48 -10.57
CA LEU A 156 8.21 -9.83 -9.27
C LEU A 156 8.48 -10.85 -8.16
N PRO A 157 9.14 -10.46 -7.07
CA PRO A 157 9.34 -11.33 -5.91
C PRO A 157 8.00 -11.65 -5.22
N TYR A 158 7.83 -12.92 -4.86
CA TYR A 158 6.72 -13.38 -4.01
C TYR A 158 7.11 -13.37 -2.53
N VAL A 159 6.22 -12.88 -1.66
CA VAL A 159 6.43 -12.81 -0.21
C VAL A 159 5.29 -13.44 0.58
N ASP A 160 5.68 -14.15 1.64
CA ASP A 160 4.77 -14.58 2.69
C ASP A 160 4.66 -13.48 3.76
N LEU A 161 3.51 -12.82 3.82
CA LEU A 161 3.26 -11.70 4.74
C LEU A 161 3.27 -12.10 6.21
N GLU A 162 3.14 -13.39 6.54
CA GLU A 162 3.31 -13.84 7.92
C GLU A 162 4.75 -13.69 8.39
N GLN A 163 5.73 -13.65 7.47
CA GLN A 163 7.17 -13.60 7.76
C GLN A 163 7.72 -12.16 7.81
N LEU A 164 6.98 -11.19 7.29
CA LEU A 164 7.33 -9.77 7.27
C LEU A 164 6.55 -9.00 8.34
N ILE A 165 7.18 -7.99 8.92
CA ILE A 165 6.56 -7.08 9.89
C ILE A 165 6.54 -5.69 9.24
N PRO A 166 5.35 -5.15 8.92
CA PRO A 166 5.24 -3.77 8.43
C PRO A 166 5.69 -2.76 9.49
N ASP A 167 6.18 -1.61 9.04
CA ASP A 167 6.48 -0.47 9.88
C ASP A 167 5.21 0.34 10.17
N ASP A 168 4.86 0.48 11.43
CA ASP A 168 3.72 1.27 11.92
C ASP A 168 3.78 2.73 11.44
N SER A 169 4.98 3.30 11.29
CA SER A 169 5.16 4.67 10.81
C SER A 169 4.73 4.84 9.34
N ILE A 170 4.88 3.78 8.54
CA ILE A 170 4.48 3.73 7.14
C ILE A 170 2.99 3.45 7.04
N LEU A 171 2.49 2.50 7.82
CA LEU A 171 1.06 2.21 7.89
C LEU A 171 0.24 3.44 8.32
N ALA A 172 0.77 4.28 9.22
CA ALA A 172 0.10 5.52 9.62
C ALA A 172 -0.05 6.55 8.48
N LYS A 173 0.85 6.54 7.49
CA LYS A 173 0.80 7.46 6.32
C LYS A 173 -0.21 7.00 5.26
N VAL A 174 -0.54 5.71 5.22
CA VAL A 174 -1.42 5.12 4.21
C VAL A 174 -2.73 4.70 4.88
N PRO A 175 -3.85 5.38 4.64
CA PRO A 175 -5.12 5.03 5.25
C PRO A 175 -5.59 3.60 4.91
N ARG A 176 -6.20 2.92 5.88
CA ARG A 176 -6.74 1.55 5.73
C ARG A 176 -7.65 1.38 4.52
N ASN A 177 -8.48 2.38 4.21
CA ASN A 177 -9.40 2.33 3.07
C ASN A 177 -8.65 2.35 1.73
N VAL A 178 -7.51 3.05 1.62
CA VAL A 178 -6.65 3.05 0.44
C VAL A 178 -6.02 1.67 0.27
N ALA A 179 -5.43 1.12 1.35
CA ALA A 179 -4.86 -0.23 1.35
C ALA A 179 -5.90 -1.29 0.93
N ARG A 180 -7.10 -1.27 1.54
CA ARG A 180 -8.17 -2.24 1.26
C ARG A 180 -8.76 -2.10 -0.14
N ARG A 181 -9.00 -0.87 -0.61
CA ARG A 181 -9.63 -0.64 -1.92
C ARG A 181 -8.73 -1.12 -3.06
N ASN A 182 -7.42 -0.93 -2.92
CA ASN A 182 -6.45 -1.29 -3.95
C ASN A 182 -5.81 -2.65 -3.71
N SER A 183 -6.22 -3.39 -2.67
CA SER A 183 -5.64 -4.68 -2.29
C SER A 183 -4.11 -4.63 -2.17
N VAL A 184 -3.61 -3.59 -1.49
CA VAL A 184 -2.18 -3.39 -1.24
C VAL A 184 -1.88 -3.23 0.25
N LEU A 185 -0.70 -3.68 0.66
CA LEU A 185 -0.19 -3.49 2.02
C LEU A 185 1.20 -2.86 1.95
N PRO A 186 1.35 -1.59 2.37
CA PRO A 186 2.65 -0.97 2.61
C PRO A 186 3.40 -1.73 3.72
N LEU A 187 4.66 -2.04 3.49
CA LEU A 187 5.49 -2.78 4.44
C LEU A 187 6.46 -1.82 5.15
N PHE A 188 7.59 -1.50 4.53
CA PHE A 188 8.63 -0.63 5.08
C PHE A 188 9.38 0.07 3.94
N VAL A 189 10.16 1.10 4.28
CA VAL A 189 11.05 1.77 3.31
C VAL A 189 12.44 1.15 3.38
N ASP A 190 12.99 0.84 2.21
CA ASP A 190 14.32 0.28 2.02
C ASP A 190 14.98 0.93 0.79
N ASP A 191 16.22 1.40 0.91
CA ASP A 191 16.95 2.10 -0.15
C ASP A 191 16.13 3.20 -0.86
N ASP A 192 15.49 4.08 -0.08
CA ASP A 192 14.58 5.13 -0.58
C ASP A 192 13.43 4.61 -1.46
N MET A 193 13.03 3.35 -1.26
CA MET A 193 11.89 2.72 -1.94
C MET A 193 10.92 2.14 -0.93
N LEU A 194 9.64 2.47 -1.06
CA LEU A 194 8.57 1.87 -0.26
C LEU A 194 8.27 0.46 -0.78
N LEU A 195 8.53 -0.57 0.02
CA LEU A 195 8.10 -1.92 -0.31
C LEU A 195 6.58 -2.07 -0.09
N VAL A 196 5.86 -2.52 -1.12
CA VAL A 196 4.41 -2.67 -1.10
C VAL A 196 4.02 -4.06 -1.60
N ALA A 197 3.33 -4.81 -0.74
CA ALA A 197 2.73 -6.08 -1.14
C ALA A 197 1.42 -5.85 -1.89
N CYS A 198 1.32 -6.44 -3.08
CA CYS A 198 0.21 -6.32 -4.00
C CYS A 198 -0.34 -7.71 -4.34
N VAL A 199 -1.65 -7.82 -4.57
CA VAL A 199 -2.25 -9.07 -5.04
C VAL A 199 -1.91 -9.34 -6.51
N ASP A 200 -1.99 -8.28 -7.31
CA ASP A 200 -1.77 -8.24 -8.75
C ASP A 200 -0.94 -6.99 -9.08
N GLU A 201 -0.73 -6.72 -10.38
CA GLU A 201 -0.03 -5.51 -10.79
C GLU A 201 -0.81 -4.24 -10.37
N PRO A 202 -0.20 -3.33 -9.59
CA PRO A 202 -0.86 -2.10 -9.17
C PRO A 202 -1.03 -1.12 -10.33
N THR A 203 -2.08 -0.30 -10.28
CA THR A 203 -2.29 0.79 -11.24
C THR A 203 -1.32 1.94 -11.00
N HIS A 204 -0.95 2.69 -12.04
CA HIS A 204 -0.09 3.89 -11.87
C HIS A 204 -0.67 4.93 -10.89
N GLU A 205 -2.01 5.00 -10.78
CA GLU A 205 -2.68 5.88 -9.82
C GLU A 205 -2.32 5.56 -8.37
N ILE A 206 -2.27 4.27 -7.99
CA ILE A 206 -1.91 3.88 -6.63
C ILE A 206 -0.42 4.06 -6.38
N GLU A 207 0.43 3.88 -7.40
CA GLU A 207 1.87 4.16 -7.28
C GLU A 207 2.14 5.64 -6.98
N ASP A 208 1.48 6.52 -7.74
CA ASP A 208 1.57 7.97 -7.52
C ASP A 208 1.00 8.38 -6.18
N GLU A 209 -0.15 7.83 -5.78
CA GLU A 209 -0.75 8.12 -4.47
C GLU A 209 0.17 7.71 -3.32
N LEU A 210 0.75 6.50 -3.37
CA LEU A 210 1.68 6.02 -2.33
C LEU A 210 2.98 6.83 -2.32
N ARG A 211 3.50 7.22 -3.48
CA ARG A 211 4.67 8.10 -3.60
C ARG A 211 4.41 9.46 -2.96
N LEU A 212 3.27 10.09 -3.23
CA LEU A 212 2.91 11.39 -2.64
C LEU A 212 2.72 11.33 -1.12
N ARG A 213 2.21 10.21 -0.60
CA ARG A 213 1.98 10.01 0.83
C ARG A 213 3.25 9.72 1.61
N VAL A 214 4.11 8.85 1.07
CA VAL A 214 5.30 8.36 1.78
C VAL A 214 6.55 9.18 1.45
N GLY A 215 6.61 9.79 0.27
CA GLY A 215 7.71 10.64 -0.20
C GLY A 215 8.75 9.92 -1.06
N VAL A 216 8.54 8.63 -1.34
CA VAL A 216 9.47 7.75 -2.06
C VAL A 216 8.73 6.89 -3.08
N SER A 217 9.41 6.47 -4.14
CA SER A 217 8.83 5.54 -5.12
C SER A 217 8.56 4.18 -4.48
N MET A 218 7.61 3.42 -5.00
CA MET A 218 7.30 2.09 -4.47
C MET A 218 8.01 0.97 -5.23
N ARG A 219 8.35 -0.09 -4.51
CA ARG A 219 8.80 -1.38 -5.02
C ARG A 219 7.70 -2.42 -4.74
N ARG A 220 7.33 -3.16 -5.78
CA ARG A 220 6.22 -4.11 -5.76
C ARG A 220 6.73 -5.49 -5.33
N VAL A 221 5.99 -6.14 -4.43
CA VAL A 221 6.11 -7.58 -4.15
C VAL A 221 4.72 -8.21 -4.29
N ILE A 222 4.65 -9.46 -4.71
CA ILE A 222 3.37 -10.17 -4.86
C ILE A 222 3.10 -11.02 -3.60
N ALA A 223 1.86 -10.96 -3.10
CA ALA A 223 1.40 -11.76 -1.97
C ALA A 223 -0.03 -12.27 -2.20
N SER A 224 -0.44 -13.33 -1.50
CA SER A 224 -1.75 -13.93 -1.75
C SER A 224 -2.89 -12.99 -1.34
N PRO A 225 -4.04 -13.02 -2.05
CA PRO A 225 -5.19 -12.18 -1.71
C PRO A 225 -5.65 -12.36 -0.27
N LEU A 226 -5.60 -13.61 0.24
CA LEU A 226 -5.99 -13.92 1.60
C LEU A 226 -5.02 -13.28 2.60
N ALA A 227 -3.71 -13.44 2.37
CA ALA A 227 -2.67 -12.89 3.24
C ALA A 227 -2.76 -11.36 3.34
N ILE A 228 -2.96 -10.66 2.21
CA ILE A 228 -3.12 -9.20 2.22
C ILE A 228 -4.34 -8.78 3.03
N ASN A 229 -5.50 -9.41 2.80
CA ASN A 229 -6.71 -9.06 3.53
C ASN A 229 -6.58 -9.30 5.04
N GLN A 230 -5.98 -10.44 5.43
CA GLN A 230 -5.73 -10.76 6.83
C GLN A 230 -4.73 -9.78 7.47
N ALA A 231 -3.66 -9.44 6.76
CA ALA A 231 -2.66 -8.49 7.23
C ALA A 231 -3.26 -7.08 7.39
N ILE A 232 -4.04 -6.59 6.42
CA ILE A 232 -4.76 -5.31 6.55
C ILE A 232 -5.67 -5.32 7.77
N ALA A 233 -6.43 -6.41 8.00
CA ALA A 233 -7.28 -6.53 9.16
C ALA A 233 -6.49 -6.51 10.47
N LYS A 234 -5.36 -7.22 10.54
CA LYS A 234 -4.50 -7.33 11.71
C LYS A 234 -3.80 -6.02 12.06
N TYR A 235 -3.04 -5.45 11.12
CA TYR A 235 -2.15 -4.33 11.40
C TYR A 235 -2.89 -2.99 11.53
N TYR A 236 -3.92 -2.74 10.72
CA TYR A 236 -4.70 -1.49 10.86
C TYR A 236 -5.64 -1.50 12.07
N ALA A 237 -6.16 -2.66 12.50
CA ALA A 237 -6.92 -2.73 13.76
C ALA A 237 -6.04 -2.45 14.98
N GLY A 238 -4.77 -2.91 14.97
CA GLY A 238 -3.80 -2.62 16.03
C GLY A 238 -3.48 -1.13 16.16
N LEU A 239 -3.34 -0.42 15.03
CA LEU A 239 -3.14 1.02 15.00
C LEU A 239 -4.33 1.81 15.57
N GLU A 240 -5.56 1.41 15.21
CA GLU A 240 -6.78 2.04 15.72
C GLU A 240 -6.95 1.82 17.24
N ALA A 241 -6.61 0.63 17.75
CA ALA A 241 -6.65 0.31 19.18
C ALA A 241 -5.56 1.05 19.98
N GLY A 242 -4.34 1.15 19.45
CA GLY A 242 -3.24 1.90 20.08
C GLY A 242 -3.47 3.42 20.09
N ALA A 243 -4.25 3.94 19.14
CA ALA A 243 -4.66 5.34 19.12
C ALA A 243 -5.70 5.65 20.22
N SER A 244 -6.58 4.70 20.57
CA SER A 244 -7.54 4.87 21.66
C SER A 244 -6.91 4.79 23.06
N ASP A 245 -5.83 4.03 23.25
CA ASP A 245 -5.14 3.90 24.55
C ASP A 245 -4.19 5.08 24.86
N LYS A 246 -3.79 5.86 23.86
CA LYS A 246 -2.98 7.09 24.04
C LYS A 246 -3.80 8.34 24.37
N ALA A 247 -5.12 8.21 24.50
CA ALA A 247 -6.01 9.31 24.88
C ALA A 247 -6.36 9.24 26.39
N GLU A 248 -5.48 9.80 27.23
CA GLU A 248 -5.75 10.10 28.64
C GLU A 248 -5.57 11.61 28.91
N PRO A 249 -6.23 12.20 29.92
CA PRO A 249 -7.50 12.88 29.68
C PRO A 249 -7.48 14.36 30.11
N GLU A 250 -7.89 15.28 29.23
CA GLU A 250 -8.22 16.64 29.66
C GLU A 250 -9.51 16.66 30.50
N ALA A 251 -9.43 17.43 31.57
CA ALA A 251 -10.34 17.43 32.70
C ALA A 251 -11.81 17.73 32.35
N LYS A 252 -12.69 16.93 32.95
CA LYS A 252 -14.12 17.19 33.12
C LYS A 252 -14.40 18.64 33.53
N LYS A 253 -15.21 19.35 32.74
CA LYS A 253 -16.22 20.28 33.27
C LYS A 253 -17.61 19.95 32.73
N THR A 254 -18.36 19.32 33.63
CA THR A 254 -19.76 19.58 34.01
C THR A 254 -20.84 19.48 32.92
N LYS A 255 -21.65 18.43 33.11
CA LYS A 255 -22.96 18.13 32.50
C LYS A 255 -24.02 19.19 32.84
N GLU A 256 -24.97 19.42 31.93
CA GLU A 256 -26.43 19.18 32.10
C GLU A 256 -27.22 19.58 30.82
N PRO A 257 -28.50 19.18 30.61
CA PRO A 257 -29.00 17.80 30.50
C PRO A 257 -29.81 17.52 29.20
N ARG A 258 -30.00 16.21 28.96
CA ARG A 258 -30.81 15.46 27.97
C ARG A 258 -32.01 16.16 27.30
N LYS A 259 -32.23 15.81 26.01
CA LYS A 259 -33.56 15.32 25.55
C LYS A 259 -33.49 14.38 24.32
N LYS A 260 -33.99 13.16 24.57
CA LYS A 260 -34.73 12.20 23.72
C LYS A 260 -34.15 11.77 22.36
N THR A 261 -33.74 10.50 22.34
CA THR A 261 -33.60 9.63 21.17
C THR A 261 -34.94 9.51 20.40
N PRO A 262 -34.92 9.54 19.06
CA PRO A 262 -35.80 8.73 18.24
C PRO A 262 -35.10 7.46 17.76
N ARG A 263 -35.93 6.47 17.43
CA ARG A 263 -35.58 5.09 17.07
C ARG A 263 -34.70 4.99 15.81
N ALA A 264 -33.86 3.96 15.81
CA ALA A 264 -33.14 3.47 14.65
C ALA A 264 -34.13 3.09 13.52
N GLY A 265 -33.90 3.64 12.32
CA GLY A 265 -34.68 3.32 11.13
C GLY A 265 -34.52 4.30 9.96
N GLU A 266 -34.28 5.59 10.21
CA GLU A 266 -34.37 6.64 9.17
C GLU A 266 -33.05 7.41 8.91
N ALA A 267 -31.97 7.10 9.62
CA ALA A 267 -30.73 7.90 9.60
C ALA A 267 -29.82 7.70 8.37
N GLY A 268 -30.11 6.74 7.49
CA GLY A 268 -29.27 6.44 6.32
C GLY A 268 -29.47 7.39 5.14
N GLU A 269 -30.71 7.81 4.89
CA GLU A 269 -31.05 8.68 3.77
C GLU A 269 -30.77 10.16 4.09
N ASP A 270 -31.07 10.58 5.33
CA ASP A 270 -30.85 11.96 5.79
C ASP A 270 -29.36 12.36 5.79
N PHE A 271 -28.44 11.43 6.06
CA PHE A 271 -27.01 11.77 6.14
C PHE A 271 -26.38 12.01 4.75
N ALA A 272 -26.80 11.23 3.75
CA ALA A 272 -26.38 11.40 2.36
C ALA A 272 -27.01 12.67 1.74
N GLU A 273 -28.31 12.90 1.99
CA GLU A 273 -29.00 14.08 1.48
C GLU A 273 -28.45 15.38 2.11
N THR A 274 -28.08 15.34 3.40
CA THR A 274 -27.45 16.49 4.07
C THR A 274 -26.02 16.77 3.60
N HIS A 275 -25.24 15.74 3.24
CA HIS A 275 -23.89 15.93 2.66
C HIS A 275 -23.98 16.51 1.24
N GLN A 276 -24.89 15.99 0.42
CA GLN A 276 -25.09 16.48 -0.94
C GLN A 276 -25.62 17.93 -0.96
N ARG A 277 -26.54 18.29 -0.05
CA ARG A 277 -27.01 19.67 0.12
C ARG A 277 -25.90 20.63 0.55
N LYS A 278 -25.01 20.20 1.44
CA LYS A 278 -23.84 21.00 1.85
C LYS A 278 -22.84 21.17 0.71
N GLN A 279 -22.57 20.11 -0.08
CA GLN A 279 -21.72 20.20 -1.26
C GLN A 279 -22.31 21.12 -2.34
N LEU A 280 -23.61 21.02 -2.62
CA LEU A 280 -24.32 21.96 -3.51
C LEU A 280 -24.22 23.41 -3.02
N GLY A 281 -24.35 23.63 -1.71
CA GLY A 281 -24.14 24.93 -1.08
C GLY A 281 -22.72 25.47 -1.27
N ILE A 282 -21.69 24.64 -1.09
CA ILE A 282 -20.28 25.02 -1.31
C ILE A 282 -20.04 25.38 -2.78
N ILE A 283 -20.57 24.59 -3.72
CA ILE A 283 -20.45 24.86 -5.16
C ILE A 283 -21.11 26.20 -5.50
N LEU A 284 -22.35 26.43 -5.07
CA LEU A 284 -23.04 27.71 -5.30
C LEU A 284 -22.32 28.91 -4.68
N MET A 285 -21.70 28.71 -3.52
CA MET A 285 -20.87 29.72 -2.85
C MET A 285 -19.65 30.09 -3.71
N CYS A 286 -18.93 29.10 -4.26
CA CYS A 286 -17.82 29.34 -5.18
C CYS A 286 -18.28 30.07 -6.45
N TRP A 287 -19.43 29.69 -7.00
CA TRP A 287 -20.00 30.36 -8.19
C TRP A 287 -20.46 31.79 -7.92
N SER A 288 -20.85 32.14 -6.70
CA SER A 288 -21.21 33.53 -6.32
C SER A 288 -20.01 34.50 -6.30
N ILE A 289 -18.79 33.98 -6.32
CA ILE A 289 -17.54 34.75 -6.41
C ILE A 289 -17.00 34.71 -7.84
N ALA A 290 -17.02 33.54 -8.48
CA ALA A 290 -16.46 33.38 -9.82
C ALA A 290 -17.30 34.08 -10.91
N LEU A 291 -18.64 33.99 -10.85
CA LEU A 291 -19.51 34.53 -11.90
C LEU A 291 -19.45 36.07 -12.04
N PRO A 292 -19.46 36.86 -10.93
CA PRO A 292 -19.33 38.31 -11.02
C PRO A 292 -17.98 38.77 -11.59
N VAL A 293 -16.89 38.08 -11.25
CA VAL A 293 -15.55 38.40 -11.75
C VAL A 293 -15.46 38.16 -13.25
N VAL A 294 -16.03 37.05 -13.75
CA VAL A 294 -16.08 36.77 -15.19
C VAL A 294 -16.96 37.80 -15.92
N LEU A 295 -18.10 38.17 -15.34
CA LEU A 295 -18.99 39.23 -15.87
C LEU A 295 -18.28 40.59 -15.96
N ASP A 296 -17.52 40.98 -14.93
CA ASP A 296 -16.74 42.22 -14.92
C ASP A 296 -15.66 42.23 -16.02
N ILE A 297 -15.04 41.07 -16.32
CA ILE A 297 -14.00 40.96 -17.35
C ILE A 297 -14.59 40.96 -18.77
N TRP A 298 -15.71 40.29 -18.99
CA TRP A 298 -16.22 40.01 -20.34
C TRP A 298 -17.40 40.87 -20.79
N VAL A 299 -18.23 41.36 -19.86
CA VAL A 299 -19.50 42.02 -20.20
C VAL A 299 -19.46 43.52 -19.99
N VAL A 300 -18.66 44.01 -19.04
CA VAL A 300 -18.51 45.45 -18.80
C VAL A 300 -17.55 46.03 -19.86
N PRO A 301 -18.03 46.82 -20.84
CA PRO A 301 -17.15 47.39 -21.85
C PRO A 301 -16.21 48.39 -21.17
N GLY A 302 -14.98 48.55 -21.69
CA GLY A 302 -13.94 49.46 -21.18
C GLY A 302 -14.27 50.96 -21.13
N THR A 303 -15.55 51.32 -21.23
CA THR A 303 -16.08 52.67 -21.03
C THR A 303 -16.32 52.97 -19.54
N VAL A 304 -16.63 51.96 -18.71
CA VAL A 304 -16.87 52.16 -17.26
C VAL A 304 -15.56 52.25 -16.46
N THR A 305 -14.48 51.61 -16.95
CA THR A 305 -13.13 51.69 -16.35
C THR A 305 -12.45 53.06 -16.51
N ARG A 306 -13.07 54.01 -17.23
CA ARG A 306 -12.54 55.38 -17.38
C ARG A 306 -12.93 56.33 -16.25
N ILE A 307 -13.93 55.96 -15.44
CA ILE A 307 -14.49 56.80 -14.37
C ILE A 307 -14.03 56.33 -12.97
N MET A 308 -13.53 55.09 -12.86
CA MET A 308 -13.04 54.51 -11.60
C MET A 308 -11.50 54.60 -11.51
N PRO A 309 -10.93 54.89 -10.32
CA PRO A 309 -9.49 54.95 -10.14
C PRO A 309 -8.83 53.56 -10.28
N ALA A 310 -7.60 53.53 -10.81
CA ALA A 310 -6.90 52.33 -11.31
C ALA A 310 -6.68 51.19 -10.29
N TRP A 311 -6.92 51.41 -9.00
CA TRP A 311 -6.82 50.39 -7.94
C TRP A 311 -8.12 49.59 -7.73
N PHE A 312 -9.19 49.87 -8.51
CA PHE A 312 -10.49 49.23 -8.34
C PHE A 312 -11.17 48.85 -9.68
N PRO A 313 -10.73 47.76 -10.34
CA PRO A 313 -11.19 47.41 -11.68
C PRO A 313 -12.51 46.63 -11.75
N TYR A 314 -13.11 46.24 -10.61
CA TYR A 314 -14.30 45.38 -10.55
C TYR A 314 -15.49 46.13 -9.94
N VAL A 315 -16.46 46.52 -10.78
CA VAL A 315 -17.58 47.39 -10.36
C VAL A 315 -18.75 46.57 -9.84
N VAL A 316 -18.97 45.36 -10.38
CA VAL A 316 -20.12 44.52 -10.02
C VAL A 316 -19.79 43.56 -8.87
N SER A 317 -18.54 43.09 -8.81
CA SER A 317 -18.04 42.15 -7.79
C SER A 317 -18.25 42.55 -6.32
N PRO A 318 -18.11 43.83 -5.88
CA PRO A 318 -18.24 44.19 -4.47
C PRO A 318 -19.69 44.22 -3.96
N LEU A 319 -20.68 44.36 -4.87
CA LEU A 319 -22.10 44.49 -4.50
C LEU A 319 -22.83 43.16 -4.57
N VAL A 320 -22.57 42.35 -5.60
CA VAL A 320 -23.31 41.11 -5.85
C VAL A 320 -22.78 39.96 -5.00
N SER A 321 -21.46 39.86 -4.84
CA SER A 321 -20.83 38.72 -4.16
C SER A 321 -21.23 38.61 -2.67
N PRO A 322 -21.21 39.68 -1.85
CA PRO A 322 -21.57 39.59 -0.43
C PRO A 322 -23.05 39.25 -0.19
N VAL A 323 -23.97 39.78 -1.02
CA VAL A 323 -25.41 39.53 -0.88
C VAL A 323 -25.77 38.11 -1.32
N ALA A 324 -25.19 37.62 -2.42
CA ALA A 324 -25.39 36.24 -2.86
C ALA A 324 -24.80 35.25 -1.85
N LEU A 325 -23.60 35.52 -1.33
CA LEU A 325 -22.98 34.76 -0.23
C LEU A 325 -23.89 34.69 1.00
N PHE A 326 -24.45 35.83 1.42
CA PHE A 326 -25.35 35.89 2.56
C PHE A 326 -26.65 35.11 2.32
N LEU A 327 -27.26 35.21 1.14
CA LEU A 327 -28.48 34.49 0.80
C LEU A 327 -28.25 32.97 0.74
N VAL A 328 -27.16 32.52 0.11
CA VAL A 328 -26.77 31.10 0.05
C VAL A 328 -26.46 30.57 1.46
N TRP A 329 -25.68 31.31 2.25
CA TRP A 329 -25.43 30.95 3.66
C TRP A 329 -26.74 30.82 4.43
N SER A 330 -27.62 31.82 4.34
CA SER A 330 -28.88 31.86 5.08
C SER A 330 -29.83 30.70 4.72
N ARG A 331 -29.71 30.15 3.51
CA ARG A 331 -30.58 29.08 3.01
C ARG A 331 -30.02 27.68 3.21
N PHE A 332 -28.70 27.50 3.14
CA PHE A 332 -28.06 26.18 3.22
C PHE A 332 -27.38 25.89 4.56
N PHE A 333 -26.95 26.92 5.31
CA PHE A 333 -26.10 26.75 6.48
C PHE A 333 -26.70 27.32 7.78
N ARG A 334 -27.76 28.13 7.70
CA ARG A 334 -28.47 28.62 8.89
C ARG A 334 -29.39 27.51 9.42
N LYS A 335 -29.06 26.94 10.59
CA LYS A 335 -29.95 26.04 11.33
C LYS A 335 -31.25 26.78 11.67
N ARG A 336 -32.40 26.17 11.36
CA ARG A 336 -33.70 26.57 11.95
C ARG A 336 -33.80 26.04 13.36
#